data_AF-A0A520PU93-F1
#
_entry.id   AF-A0A520PU93-F1
#
_cell.length_a   1.000
_cell.length_b   1.000
_cell.length_c   1.000
_cell.angle_alpha   90.00
_cell.angle_beta   90.00
_cell.angle_gamma   90.00
#
_symmetry.space_group_name_H-M   'P 1'
#
loop_
_entity.id
_entity.type
_entity.pdbx_description
1 polymer ?
#
loop_
_entity_poly.entity_id
_entity_poly.type
_entity_poly.pdbx_seq_one_letter_code
_entity_poly.pdbx_strand_id
1 'polypeptide(L)'
;MRKNKIIKGRWYNINKKVKKRLTAKYHKIKDWKMDPKGYFLIGFDKKNIFIQVGYCKFTKLGNSPVNDMVAIIKGKTAIEIVNTLIREKFISTLQHAADMGIELHKAELSLKYGYKYIQDKDLFID
;
A
#
# COMPACT_ATOMS: atom_id res chain seq x y z
N MET A 1 -37.70 24.86 -0.47
CA MET A 1 -37.08 24.32 0.78
C MET A 1 -35.56 24.48 0.72
N ARG A 2 -34.95 25.28 1.60
CA ARG A 2 -33.49 25.47 1.67
C ARG A 2 -32.83 24.17 2.13
N LYS A 3 -32.32 23.36 1.20
CA LYS A 3 -31.61 22.11 1.49
C LYS A 3 -30.44 22.40 2.45
N ASN A 4 -30.44 21.74 3.61
CA ASN A 4 -29.47 21.93 4.69
C ASN A 4 -28.03 21.99 4.15
N LYS A 5 -27.40 23.16 4.29
CA LYS A 5 -26.04 23.46 3.83
C LYS A 5 -24.96 22.89 4.75
N ILE A 6 -25.32 22.28 5.87
CA ILE A 6 -24.38 21.83 6.91
C ILE A 6 -24.48 20.31 7.09
N ILE A 7 -23.35 19.61 7.00
CA ILE A 7 -23.18 18.20 7.32
C ILE A 7 -22.66 18.13 8.76
N LYS A 8 -23.29 17.33 9.64
CA LYS A 8 -22.77 17.08 10.99
C LYS A 8 -21.61 16.08 10.89
N GLY A 9 -20.38 16.52 11.15
CA GLY A 9 -19.22 15.64 11.25
C GLY A 9 -19.02 15.12 12.68
N ARG A 10 -18.17 14.10 12.85
CA ARG A 10 -17.84 13.51 14.15
C ARG A 10 -17.23 14.52 15.13
N TRP A 11 -16.40 15.44 14.62
CA TRP A 11 -15.69 16.45 15.42
C TRP A 11 -16.25 17.85 15.21
N TYR A 12 -16.64 18.19 13.98
CA TYR A 12 -17.10 19.53 13.62
C TYR A 12 -18.23 19.48 12.57
N ASN A 13 -19.06 20.52 12.56
CA ASN A 13 -20.05 20.76 11.51
C ASN A 13 -19.36 21.30 10.24
N ILE A 14 -19.75 20.78 9.08
CA ILE A 14 -19.11 21.06 7.78
C ILE A 14 -20.07 21.82 6.88
N ASN A 15 -19.64 22.97 6.38
CA ASN A 15 -20.41 23.73 5.39
C ASN A 15 -20.17 23.17 3.98
N LYS A 16 -21.24 22.72 3.32
CA LYS A 16 -21.20 22.08 1.99
C LYS A 16 -21.06 23.13 0.88
N LYS A 17 -19.90 23.79 0.82
CA LYS A 17 -19.50 24.78 -0.22
C LYS A 17 -18.56 24.13 -1.25
N VAL A 18 -19.06 23.17 -2.02
CA VAL A 18 -18.25 22.42 -3.00
C VAL A 18 -17.85 23.32 -4.16
N LYS A 19 -16.56 23.62 -4.31
CA LYS A 19 -16.01 24.44 -5.42
C LYS A 19 -15.52 23.62 -6.62
N LYS A 20 -15.10 22.37 -6.39
CA LYS A 20 -14.48 21.52 -7.41
C LYS A 20 -15.08 20.12 -7.33
N ARG A 21 -15.42 19.54 -8.49
CA ARG A 21 -15.88 18.15 -8.63
C ARG A 21 -14.95 17.47 -9.62
N LEU A 22 -14.29 16.41 -9.17
CA LEU A 22 -13.34 15.64 -9.95
C LEU A 22 -13.85 14.21 -10.05
N THR A 23 -13.68 13.59 -11.22
CA THR A 23 -13.88 12.16 -11.41
C THR A 23 -12.51 11.49 -11.28
N ALA A 24 -12.39 10.46 -10.44
CA ALA A 24 -11.16 9.73 -10.27
C ALA A 24 -10.80 8.98 -11.57
N LYS A 25 -9.51 8.99 -11.92
CA LYS A 25 -8.95 8.25 -13.06
C LYS A 25 -7.56 7.76 -12.65
N TYR A 26 -7.19 6.57 -13.12
CA TYR A 26 -5.85 6.01 -12.96
C TYR A 26 -5.33 5.56 -14.32
N HIS A 27 -4.14 6.02 -14.67
CA HIS A 27 -3.43 5.68 -15.90
C HIS A 27 -2.13 4.97 -15.54
N LYS A 28 -2.13 3.64 -15.55
CA LYS A 28 -0.99 2.80 -15.16
C LYS A 28 0.37 3.28 -15.68
N ILE A 29 0.48 3.62 -16.98
CA ILE A 29 1.76 4.05 -17.58
C ILE A 29 2.20 5.46 -17.12
N LYS A 30 1.24 6.37 -16.88
CA LYS A 30 1.54 7.77 -16.55
C LYS A 30 1.75 7.97 -15.05
N ASP A 31 0.95 7.27 -14.26
CA ASP A 31 0.85 7.46 -12.81
C ASP A 31 1.77 6.50 -12.06
N TRP A 32 2.02 5.30 -12.59
CA TRP A 32 2.93 4.33 -11.98
C TRP A 32 4.30 4.37 -12.67
N LYS A 33 5.33 4.51 -11.85
CA LYS A 33 6.74 4.45 -12.24
C LYS A 33 7.44 3.57 -11.19
N MET A 34 8.55 2.94 -11.55
CA MET A 34 9.34 2.17 -10.57
C MET A 34 9.89 3.09 -9.47
N ASP A 35 9.87 2.64 -8.21
CA ASP A 35 10.51 3.37 -7.11
C ASP A 35 12.04 3.32 -7.31
N PRO A 36 12.73 4.46 -7.39
CA PRO A 36 14.19 4.47 -7.55
C PRO A 36 14.93 3.79 -6.39
N LYS A 37 14.30 3.63 -5.21
CA LYS A 37 14.93 2.99 -4.06
C LYS A 37 14.94 1.47 -4.14
N GLY A 38 14.01 0.86 -4.87
CA GLY A 38 13.88 -0.59 -4.92
C GLY A 38 12.44 -1.06 -5.04
N TYR A 39 12.20 -2.30 -4.64
CA TYR A 39 10.88 -2.92 -4.67
C TYR A 39 10.66 -3.78 -3.42
N PHE A 40 9.42 -4.25 -3.25
CA PHE A 40 9.00 -5.01 -2.09
C PHE A 40 8.45 -6.37 -2.48
N LEU A 41 8.77 -7.37 -1.68
CA LEU A 41 8.21 -8.72 -1.75
C LEU A 41 7.41 -8.98 -0.48
N ILE A 42 6.14 -9.37 -0.63
CA ILE A 42 5.24 -9.60 0.51
C ILE A 42 5.06 -11.11 0.71
N GLY A 43 5.29 -11.56 1.94
CA GLY A 43 5.10 -12.93 2.38
C GLY A 43 4.38 -13.02 3.71
N PHE A 44 4.11 -14.25 4.15
CA PHE A 44 3.32 -14.53 5.34
C PHE A 44 4.00 -15.55 6.24
N ASP A 45 3.92 -15.30 7.54
CA ASP A 45 4.07 -16.33 8.54
C ASP A 45 2.67 -16.71 9.04
N LYS A 46 2.11 -17.78 8.47
CA LYS A 46 0.77 -18.28 8.85
C LYS A 46 0.73 -18.82 10.27
N LYS A 47 1.85 -19.31 10.80
CA LYS A 47 1.92 -19.90 12.14
C LYS A 47 1.80 -18.82 13.20
N ASN A 48 2.49 -17.70 12.99
CA ASN A 48 2.55 -16.60 13.95
C ASN A 48 1.63 -15.42 13.59
N ILE A 49 0.89 -15.52 12.47
CA ILE A 49 -0.04 -14.51 11.94
C ILE A 49 0.66 -13.15 11.78
N PHE A 50 1.76 -13.16 11.02
CA PHE A 50 2.50 -11.95 10.65
C PHE A 50 2.63 -11.82 9.14
N ILE A 51 2.60 -10.58 8.67
CA ILE A 51 3.02 -10.21 7.32
C ILE A 51 4.53 -9.91 7.38
N GLN A 52 5.26 -10.38 6.38
CA GLN A 52 6.67 -10.08 6.18
C GLN A 52 6.86 -9.33 4.87
N VAL A 53 7.64 -8.25 4.90
CA VAL A 53 7.99 -7.47 3.71
C VAL A 53 9.50 -7.46 3.55
N GLY A 54 9.98 -8.07 2.47
CA GLY A 54 11.36 -7.95 2.03
C GLY A 54 11.53 -6.70 1.19
N TYR A 55 12.43 -5.80 1.59
CA TYR A 55 12.84 -4.64 0.80
C TYR A 55 14.09 -4.98 -0.01
N CYS A 56 13.97 -4.91 -1.33
CA CYS A 56 15.01 -5.27 -2.28
C CYS A 56 15.55 -4.04 -3.00
N LYS A 57 16.88 -3.91 -3.09
CA LYS A 57 17.56 -2.86 -3.86
C LYS A 57 18.08 -3.40 -5.19
N PHE A 58 18.08 -2.55 -6.20
CA PHE A 58 18.77 -2.81 -7.46
C PHE A 58 20.28 -2.66 -7.25
N THR A 59 21.04 -3.74 -7.32
CA THR A 59 22.48 -3.71 -6.96
C THR A 59 23.44 -4.06 -8.09
N LYS A 60 22.99 -4.67 -9.22
CA LYS A 60 23.88 -4.93 -10.37
C LYS A 60 23.22 -4.75 -11.75
N LEU A 61 23.93 -4.06 -12.63
CA LEU A 61 23.73 -4.05 -14.09
C LEU A 61 24.71 -5.07 -14.70
N GLY A 62 24.18 -6.12 -15.32
CA GLY A 62 24.92 -7.17 -16.03
C GLY A 62 23.96 -8.18 -16.65
N ASN A 63 24.47 -9.20 -17.37
CA ASN A 63 23.63 -10.19 -18.08
C ASN A 63 22.76 -11.07 -17.15
N SER A 64 22.98 -11.00 -15.83
CA SER A 64 22.15 -11.65 -14.82
C SER A 64 22.07 -10.76 -13.57
N PRO A 65 21.11 -9.82 -13.51
CA PRO A 65 20.98 -8.92 -12.38
C PRO A 65 20.58 -9.71 -11.14
N VAL A 66 21.40 -9.64 -10.10
CA VAL A 66 21.08 -10.13 -8.76
C VAL A 66 20.78 -8.89 -7.91
N ASN A 67 19.60 -8.86 -7.30
CA ASN A 67 19.16 -7.79 -6.41
C ASN A 67 19.29 -8.23 -4.96
N ASP A 68 19.67 -7.31 -4.08
CA ASP A 68 19.87 -7.62 -2.68
C ASP A 68 18.62 -7.29 -1.87
N MET A 69 18.13 -8.26 -1.09
CA MET A 69 17.16 -7.99 -0.01
C MET A 69 17.91 -7.40 1.18
N VAL A 70 17.71 -6.11 1.43
CA VAL A 70 18.50 -5.35 2.41
C VAL A 70 17.79 -5.19 3.76
N ALA A 71 16.48 -5.44 3.81
CA ALA A 71 15.71 -5.41 5.05
C ALA A 71 14.51 -6.35 4.98
N ILE A 72 14.11 -6.88 6.13
CA ILE A 72 12.85 -7.61 6.32
C ILE A 72 12.07 -6.92 7.43
N ILE A 73 10.86 -6.47 7.12
CA ILE A 73 9.95 -5.83 8.06
C ILE A 73 8.86 -6.84 8.40
N LYS A 74 8.58 -7.03 9.69
CA LYS A 74 7.50 -7.89 10.17
C LYS A 74 6.47 -7.05 10.92
N GLY A 75 5.19 -7.31 10.69
CA GLY A 75 4.10 -6.63 11.37
C GLY A 75 2.79 -7.41 11.29
N LYS A 76 1.82 -7.06 12.13
CA LYS A 76 0.51 -7.73 12.15
C LYS A 76 -0.48 -7.05 11.23
N THR A 77 -0.36 -5.74 11.08
CA THR A 77 -1.30 -4.91 10.31
C THR A 77 -0.60 -4.19 9.17
N ALA A 78 -1.35 -3.88 8.12
CA ALA A 78 -0.84 -3.10 7.00
C ALA A 78 -0.34 -1.71 7.45
N ILE A 79 -1.04 -1.07 8.38
CA ILE A 79 -0.72 0.27 8.84
C ILE A 79 0.59 0.34 9.64
N GLU A 80 0.92 -0.69 10.44
CA GLU A 80 2.20 -0.79 11.14
C GLU A 80 3.36 -0.87 10.15
N ILE A 81 3.19 -1.70 9.12
CA ILE A 81 4.23 -1.97 8.14
C ILE A 81 4.44 -0.74 7.25
N VAL A 82 3.39 -0.18 6.64
CA VAL A 82 3.51 1.01 5.79
C VAL A 82 4.16 2.17 6.54
N ASN A 83 3.73 2.46 7.78
CA ASN A 83 4.33 3.54 8.57
C ASN A 83 5.81 3.27 8.89
N THR A 84 6.18 2.01 9.08
CA THR A 84 7.59 1.63 9.26
C THR A 84 8.39 1.84 7.98
N LEU A 85 7.89 1.41 6.82
CA LEU A 85 8.55 1.63 5.52
C LEU A 85 8.75 3.12 5.21
N ILE A 86 7.77 3.97 5.57
CA ILE A 86 7.85 5.43 5.42
C ILE A 86 8.88 6.01 6.39
N ARG A 87 8.82 5.65 7.68
CA ARG A 87 9.73 6.14 8.72
C ARG A 87 11.19 5.79 8.44
N GLU A 88 11.45 4.57 8.00
CA GLU A 88 12.78 4.08 7.60
C GLU A 88 13.20 4.57 6.20
N LYS A 89 12.37 5.38 5.54
CA LYS A 89 12.62 5.95 4.21
C LYS A 89 12.93 4.89 3.15
N PHE A 90 12.31 3.72 3.20
CA PHE A 90 12.41 2.70 2.15
C PHE A 90 11.56 3.01 0.93
N ILE A 91 10.48 3.78 1.12
CA ILE A 91 9.63 4.29 0.04
C ILE A 91 10.07 5.71 -0.33
N SER A 92 10.04 6.07 -1.61
CA SER A 92 10.42 7.42 -2.06
C SER A 92 9.24 8.29 -2.48
N THR A 93 8.08 7.71 -2.79
CA THR A 93 6.93 8.46 -3.32
C THR A 93 5.62 8.12 -2.62
N LEU A 94 4.68 9.07 -2.64
CA LEU A 94 3.33 8.85 -2.11
C LEU A 94 2.55 7.79 -2.88
N GLN A 95 2.79 7.66 -4.19
CA GLN A 95 2.15 6.62 -5.01
C GLN A 95 2.55 5.22 -4.52
N HIS A 96 3.85 4.97 -4.34
CA HIS A 96 4.31 3.68 -3.81
C HIS A 96 3.85 3.44 -2.37
N ALA A 97 3.74 4.48 -1.54
CA ALA A 97 3.17 4.35 -0.20
C ALA A 97 1.69 3.92 -0.26
N ALA A 98 0.92 4.49 -1.19
CA ALA A 98 -0.47 4.10 -1.43
C ALA A 98 -0.58 2.67 -1.95
N ASP A 99 0.24 2.30 -2.94
CA ASP A 99 0.27 0.95 -3.52
C ASP A 99 0.63 -0.10 -2.46
N MET A 100 1.66 0.17 -1.64
CA MET A 100 2.01 -0.70 -0.51
C MET A 100 0.88 -0.82 0.51
N GLY A 101 0.13 0.27 0.77
CA GLY A 101 -1.06 0.21 1.62
C GLY A 101 -2.14 -0.72 1.08
N ILE A 102 -2.38 -0.70 -0.23
CA ILE A 102 -3.35 -1.58 -0.90
C ILE A 102 -2.88 -3.04 -0.82
N GLU A 103 -1.65 -3.33 -1.22
CA GLU A 103 -1.10 -4.70 -1.23
C GLU A 103 -1.04 -5.28 0.20
N LEU A 104 -0.57 -4.49 1.17
CA LEU A 104 -0.49 -4.94 2.55
C LEU A 104 -1.86 -5.17 3.18
N HIS A 105 -2.87 -4.36 2.80
CA HIS A 105 -4.23 -4.59 3.29
C HIS A 105 -4.83 -5.88 2.70
N LYS A 106 -4.59 -6.17 1.42
CA LYS A 106 -4.98 -7.48 0.83
C LYS A 106 -4.28 -8.64 1.56
N ALA A 107 -3.01 -8.49 1.86
CA ALA A 107 -2.23 -9.46 2.64
C ALA A 107 -2.80 -9.66 4.05
N GLU A 108 -3.16 -8.58 4.74
CA GLU A 108 -3.78 -8.62 6.08
C GLU A 108 -5.14 -9.34 6.05
N LEU A 109 -6.00 -9.01 5.08
CA LEU A 109 -7.29 -9.69 4.89
C LEU A 109 -7.10 -11.19 4.59
N SER A 110 -6.11 -11.53 3.77
CA SER A 110 -5.79 -12.91 3.42
C SER A 110 -5.36 -13.73 4.63
N LEU A 111 -4.52 -13.16 5.51
CA LEU A 111 -4.16 -13.80 6.77
C LEU A 111 -5.36 -13.96 7.70
N LYS A 112 -6.19 -12.91 7.81
CA LYS A 112 -7.32 -12.88 8.74
C LYS A 112 -8.43 -13.84 8.37
N TYR A 113 -8.70 -13.99 7.07
CA TYR A 113 -9.84 -14.75 6.56
C TYR A 113 -9.45 -16.02 5.80
N GLY A 114 -8.15 -16.30 5.64
CA GLY A 114 -7.65 -17.49 4.96
C GLY A 114 -7.68 -17.43 3.43
N TYR A 115 -7.89 -16.25 2.85
CA TYR A 115 -7.93 -16.08 1.38
C TYR A 115 -6.58 -16.30 0.71
N LYS A 116 -6.62 -16.63 -0.58
CA LYS A 116 -5.42 -16.75 -1.41
C LYS A 116 -4.91 -15.36 -1.78
N TYR A 117 -3.73 -15.00 -1.26
CA TYR A 117 -3.02 -13.81 -1.68
C TYR A 117 -2.05 -14.10 -2.83
N ILE A 118 -2.09 -13.27 -3.86
CA ILE A 118 -1.06 -13.16 -4.90
C ILE A 118 -0.79 -11.67 -5.10
N GLN A 119 0.46 -11.25 -4.97
CA GLN A 119 0.86 -9.85 -5.14
C GLN A 119 0.51 -9.36 -6.56
N ASP A 120 0.09 -8.09 -6.67
CA ASP A 120 -0.35 -7.46 -7.93
C ASP A 120 -1.53 -8.14 -8.63
N LYS A 121 -2.24 -9.04 -7.92
CA LYS A 121 -3.50 -9.63 -8.35
C LYS A 121 -4.62 -9.23 -7.39
N ASP A 122 -5.86 -9.34 -7.88
CA ASP A 122 -7.03 -9.14 -7.03
C ASP A 122 -7.07 -10.20 -5.93
N LEU A 123 -7.73 -9.83 -4.84
CA LEU A 123 -8.01 -10.76 -3.76
C LEU A 123 -9.15 -11.68 -4.21
N PHE A 124 -8.88 -12.98 -4.28
CA PHE A 124 -9.89 -13.97 -4.59
C PHE A 124 -10.61 -14.38 -3.29
N ILE A 125 -11.91 -14.09 -3.25
CA ILE A 125 -12.82 -14.46 -2.16
C ILE A 125 -13.74 -15.52 -2.75
N ASP A 126 -13.58 -16.76 -2.29
CA ASP A 126 -14.45 -17.89 -2.65
C ASP A 126 -15.75 -17.88 -1.83
#